data_AF-A0A2N3AFK0-F1
#
_entry.id   AF-A0A2N3AFK0-F1
#
_cell.length_a   1.000
_cell.length_b   1.000
_cell.length_c   1.000
_cell.angle_alpha   90.00
_cell.angle_beta   90.00
_cell.angle_gamma   90.00
#
_symmetry.space_group_name_H-M   'P 1'
#
loop_
_entity.id
_entity.type
_entity.pdbx_description
1 polymer ?
#
loop_
_entity_poly.entity_id
_entity_poly.type
_entity_poly.pdbx_seq_one_letter_code
_entity_poly.pdbx_strand_id
1 'polypeptide(L)'
;MSSKKEVLQPKPKVLDSGKRQEFSTGSRRDIQEGKGLPSLLQLIAIMEVAKVCEAGAEKYGRENWRKGQPLSRYFDSAIRHMFKFALNWKDEPHLPQAIWNLMCLIETKSMITMGLLPKELDDLPNEFFQNDDMANLMKTMLGYS
;
A
#
# COMPACT_ATOMS: atom_id res chain seq x y z
N MET A 1 -47.28 25.27 16.62
CA MET A 1 -46.14 25.45 15.70
C MET A 1 -44.90 24.89 16.39
N SER A 2 -44.49 23.67 16.05
CA SER A 2 -43.31 23.03 16.65
C SER A 2 -42.06 23.47 15.89
N SER A 3 -41.16 24.20 16.55
CA SER A 3 -39.92 24.67 15.93
C SER A 3 -39.01 23.48 15.67
N LYS A 4 -38.67 23.25 14.40
CA LYS A 4 -37.64 22.30 14.03
C LYS A 4 -36.32 22.82 14.61
N LYS A 5 -35.81 22.18 15.68
CA LYS A 5 -34.43 22.38 16.11
C LYS A 5 -33.53 21.90 14.97
N GLU A 6 -32.85 22.84 14.36
CA GLU A 6 -31.83 22.59 13.35
C GLU A 6 -30.68 21.83 14.01
N VAL A 7 -30.59 20.53 13.73
CA VAL A 7 -29.49 19.69 14.23
C VAL A 7 -28.27 20.05 13.40
N LEU A 8 -27.46 20.96 13.92
CA LEU A 8 -26.14 21.28 13.36
C LEU A 8 -25.29 20.00 13.34
N GLN A 9 -24.96 19.53 12.14
CA GLN A 9 -24.05 18.42 11.93
C GLN A 9 -22.69 18.74 12.61
N PRO A 10 -22.05 17.76 13.28
CA PRO A 10 -20.75 17.99 13.90
C PRO A 10 -19.73 18.42 12.84
N LYS A 11 -18.97 19.47 13.14
CA LYS A 11 -17.91 19.95 12.24
C LYS A 11 -16.91 18.82 11.96
N PRO A 12 -16.44 18.68 10.71
CA PRO A 12 -15.44 17.67 10.37
C PRO A 12 -14.18 17.88 11.22
N LYS A 13 -13.68 16.79 11.82
CA LYS A 13 -12.45 16.78 12.61
C LYS A 13 -11.26 16.96 11.67
N VAL A 14 -10.58 18.10 11.76
CA VAL A 14 -9.33 18.36 11.03
C VAL A 14 -8.17 17.87 11.90
N LEU A 15 -7.39 16.92 11.39
CA LEU A 15 -6.15 16.47 12.03
C LEU A 15 -5.05 17.52 11.81
N ASP A 16 -4.24 17.75 12.83
CA ASP A 16 -3.33 18.89 12.92
C ASP A 16 -2.00 18.45 13.55
N SER A 17 -0.88 18.60 12.83
CA SER A 17 0.46 18.28 13.33
C SER A 17 1.03 19.31 14.31
N GLY A 18 0.41 20.49 14.43
CA GLY A 18 0.95 21.64 15.17
C GLY A 18 2.00 22.45 14.40
N LYS A 19 2.45 22.00 13.23
CA LYS A 19 3.38 22.72 12.34
C LYS A 19 2.65 23.32 11.14
N ARG A 20 3.16 24.42 10.56
CA ARG A 20 2.53 25.12 9.44
C ARG A 20 3.53 25.47 8.34
N GLN A 21 3.07 25.33 7.11
CA GLN A 21 3.66 25.95 5.94
C GLN A 21 2.77 27.14 5.53
N GLU A 22 3.39 28.30 5.38
CA GLU A 22 2.75 29.51 4.88
C GLU A 22 3.23 29.81 3.46
N PHE A 23 2.30 30.17 2.59
CA PHE A 23 2.58 30.53 1.21
C PHE A 23 2.51 32.04 1.03
N SER A 24 3.21 32.59 0.04
CA SER A 24 3.22 34.04 -0.25
C SER A 24 1.84 34.63 -0.54
N THR A 25 0.86 33.78 -0.89
CA THR A 25 -0.56 34.15 -1.08
C THR A 25 -1.34 34.31 0.22
N GLY A 26 -0.72 34.05 1.39
CA GLY A 26 -1.38 34.04 2.70
C GLY A 26 -2.06 32.71 3.05
N SER A 27 -2.04 31.72 2.14
CA SER A 27 -2.54 30.37 2.43
C SER A 27 -1.68 29.68 3.49
N ARG A 28 -2.31 28.93 4.40
CA ARG A 28 -1.63 28.14 5.45
C ARG A 28 -2.07 26.68 5.35
N ARG A 29 -1.11 25.76 5.36
CA ARG A 29 -1.35 24.30 5.38
C ARG A 29 -0.48 23.63 6.42
N ASP A 30 -0.85 22.42 6.77
CA ASP A 30 0.02 21.53 7.53
C ASP A 30 1.26 21.16 6.68
N ILE A 31 2.38 20.82 7.33
CA ILE A 31 3.63 20.48 6.64
C ILE A 31 3.49 19.20 5.82
N GLN A 32 4.28 19.09 4.75
CA GLN A 32 4.24 17.96 3.81
C GLN A 32 5.04 16.73 4.31
N GLU A 33 6.01 16.92 5.20
CA GLU A 33 6.91 15.86 5.67
C GLU A 33 6.14 14.66 6.25
N GLY A 34 6.57 13.44 5.88
CA GLY A 34 5.97 12.19 6.35
C GLY A 34 4.64 11.78 5.67
N LYS A 35 4.09 12.59 4.75
CA LYS A 35 2.77 12.33 4.13
C LYS A 35 2.81 11.73 2.72
N GLY A 36 4.00 11.52 2.18
CA GLY A 36 4.20 11.10 0.79
C GLY A 36 3.86 12.19 -0.23
N LEU A 37 4.09 11.90 -1.51
CA LEU A 37 3.81 12.81 -2.63
C LEU A 37 2.99 12.09 -3.71
N PRO A 38 1.67 11.89 -3.51
CA PRO A 38 0.84 11.12 -4.42
C PRO A 38 0.84 11.64 -5.86
N SER A 39 1.04 12.95 -6.06
CA SER A 39 1.15 13.57 -7.38
C SER A 39 2.36 13.11 -8.20
N LEU A 40 3.36 12.46 -7.57
CA LEU A 40 4.55 11.94 -8.24
C LEU A 40 4.44 10.45 -8.61
N LEU A 41 3.29 9.81 -8.35
CA LEU A 41 3.08 8.42 -8.70
C LEU A 41 3.02 8.22 -10.22
N GLN A 42 3.58 7.12 -10.72
CA GLN A 42 3.57 6.77 -12.15
C GLN A 42 2.18 6.25 -12.56
N LEU A 43 1.26 7.17 -12.88
CA LEU A 43 -0.15 6.88 -13.13
C LEU A 43 -0.39 5.79 -14.19
N ILE A 44 0.42 5.76 -15.26
CA ILE A 44 0.30 4.74 -16.31
C ILE A 44 0.65 3.35 -15.76
N ALA A 45 1.74 3.23 -15.00
CA ALA A 45 2.11 1.95 -14.38
C ALA A 45 1.04 1.48 -13.39
N ILE A 46 0.47 2.40 -12.61
CA ILE A 46 -0.63 2.10 -11.69
C ILE A 46 -1.86 1.58 -12.44
N MET A 47 -2.23 2.20 -13.56
CA MET A 47 -3.37 1.72 -14.35
C MET A 47 -3.12 0.35 -14.97
N GLU A 48 -1.90 0.05 -15.41
CA GLU A 48 -1.57 -1.30 -15.90
C GLU A 48 -1.65 -2.36 -14.79
N VAL A 49 -1.23 -2.03 -13.56
CA VAL A 49 -1.43 -2.91 -12.40
C VAL A 49 -2.92 -3.08 -12.06
N ALA A 50 -3.72 -2.01 -12.19
CA ALA A 50 -5.16 -2.10 -11.97
C ALA A 50 -5.85 -3.08 -12.94
N LYS A 51 -5.39 -3.17 -14.19
CA LYS A 51 -5.85 -4.20 -15.15
C LYS A 51 -5.49 -5.63 -14.71
N VAL A 52 -4.31 -5.81 -14.11
CA VAL A 52 -3.94 -7.11 -13.50
C VAL A 52 -4.90 -7.47 -12.35
N CYS A 53 -5.29 -6.48 -11.52
CA CYS A 53 -6.29 -6.69 -10.48
C CYS A 53 -7.65 -7.09 -11.07
N GLU A 54 -8.10 -6.45 -12.15
CA GLU A 54 -9.35 -6.79 -12.85
C GLU A 54 -9.32 -8.23 -13.38
N ALA A 55 -8.27 -8.61 -14.12
CA ALA A 55 -8.12 -9.98 -14.62
C ALA A 55 -8.07 -11.02 -13.49
N GLY A 56 -7.40 -10.69 -12.37
CA GLY A 56 -7.39 -11.53 -11.18
C GLY A 56 -8.76 -11.63 -10.50
N ALA A 57 -9.51 -10.53 -10.47
CA ALA A 57 -10.86 -10.46 -9.91
C ALA A 57 -11.86 -11.32 -10.70
N GLU A 58 -11.79 -11.28 -12.04
CA GLU A 58 -12.60 -12.14 -12.91
C GLU A 58 -12.29 -13.61 -12.70
N LYS A 59 -11.00 -13.96 -12.54
CA LYS A 59 -10.56 -15.36 -12.45
C LYS A 59 -10.74 -15.98 -11.06
N TYR A 60 -10.46 -15.22 -10.00
CA TYR A 60 -10.39 -15.74 -8.62
C TYR A 60 -11.35 -15.06 -7.64
N GLY A 61 -12.07 -14.03 -8.08
CA GLY A 61 -12.95 -13.19 -7.27
C GLY A 61 -12.30 -11.87 -6.84
N ARG A 62 -13.13 -10.82 -6.73
CA ARG A 62 -12.74 -9.41 -6.57
C ARG A 62 -11.63 -9.13 -5.55
N GLU A 63 -11.71 -9.74 -4.39
CA GLU A 63 -10.80 -9.47 -3.27
C GLU A 63 -10.01 -10.73 -2.87
N ASN A 64 -9.78 -11.66 -3.80
CA ASN A 64 -9.14 -12.94 -3.49
C ASN A 64 -7.76 -12.79 -2.83
N TRP A 65 -6.99 -11.77 -3.25
CA TRP A 65 -5.67 -11.47 -2.70
C TRP A 65 -5.70 -11.15 -1.19
N ARG A 66 -6.84 -10.64 -0.65
CA ARG A 66 -6.99 -10.30 0.77
C ARG A 66 -7.00 -11.51 1.70
N LYS A 67 -7.24 -12.70 1.16
CA LYS A 67 -7.18 -13.95 1.96
C LYS A 67 -5.76 -14.26 2.45
N GLY A 68 -4.75 -13.62 1.86
CA GLY A 68 -3.35 -13.91 2.14
C GLY A 68 -2.88 -15.20 1.47
N GLN A 69 -1.57 -15.28 1.30
CA GLN A 69 -0.82 -16.47 0.90
C GLN A 69 0.62 -16.33 1.43
N PRO A 70 1.43 -17.40 1.47
CA PRO A 70 2.80 -17.30 1.96
C PRO A 70 3.58 -16.23 1.16
N LEU A 71 4.36 -15.38 1.85
CA LEU A 71 5.06 -14.25 1.25
C LEU A 71 6.06 -14.69 0.16
N SER A 72 6.66 -15.88 0.31
CA SER A 72 7.49 -16.52 -0.71
C SER A 72 6.78 -16.65 -2.07
N ARG A 73 5.46 -16.89 -2.08
CA ARG A 73 4.68 -17.04 -3.32
C ARG A 73 4.62 -15.76 -4.12
N TYR A 74 4.46 -14.62 -3.44
CA TYR A 74 4.53 -13.32 -4.09
C TYR A 74 5.95 -13.02 -4.58
N PHE A 75 6.95 -13.27 -3.73
CA PHE A 75 8.36 -13.00 -4.05
C PHE A 75 8.81 -13.76 -5.30
N ASP A 76 8.66 -15.09 -5.31
CA ASP A 76 9.07 -15.91 -6.44
C ASP A 76 8.32 -15.55 -7.72
N SER A 77 7.04 -15.19 -7.61
CA SER A 77 6.22 -14.78 -8.75
C SER A 77 6.70 -13.46 -9.34
N ALA A 78 7.01 -12.47 -8.49
CA ALA A 78 7.58 -11.21 -8.94
C ALA A 78 8.90 -11.42 -9.71
N ILE A 79 9.82 -12.22 -9.14
CA ILE A 79 11.12 -12.51 -9.78
C ILE A 79 10.94 -13.24 -11.12
N ARG A 80 10.05 -14.24 -11.20
CA ARG A 80 9.77 -14.93 -12.48
C ARG A 80 9.26 -13.96 -13.55
N HIS A 81 8.35 -13.06 -13.20
CA HIS A 81 7.87 -12.05 -14.15
C HIS A 81 8.97 -11.08 -14.58
N MET A 82 9.86 -10.68 -13.67
CA MET A 82 11.04 -9.87 -14.03
C MET A 82 11.98 -10.61 -14.99
N PHE A 83 12.25 -11.91 -14.77
CA PHE A 83 13.06 -12.71 -15.68
C PHE A 83 12.41 -12.88 -17.05
N LYS A 84 11.11 -13.18 -17.10
CA LYS A 84 10.37 -13.25 -18.37
C LYS A 84 10.43 -11.93 -19.14
N PHE A 85 10.28 -10.80 -18.44
CA PHE A 85 10.46 -9.47 -19.04
C PHE A 85 11.89 -9.27 -19.60
N ALA A 86 12.92 -9.60 -18.82
CA ALA A 86 14.32 -9.48 -19.23
C ALA A 86 14.66 -10.35 -20.45
N LEU A 87 14.00 -11.50 -20.59
CA LEU A 87 14.09 -12.40 -21.74
C LEU A 87 13.18 -11.99 -22.92
N ASN A 88 12.53 -10.82 -22.83
CA ASN A 88 11.65 -10.25 -23.84
C ASN A 88 10.41 -11.11 -24.18
N TRP A 89 9.90 -11.88 -23.22
CA TRP A 89 8.65 -12.62 -23.38
C TRP A 89 7.44 -11.66 -23.44
N LYS A 90 6.38 -12.08 -24.16
CA LYS A 90 5.19 -11.27 -24.49
C LYS A 90 3.87 -12.00 -24.23
N ASP A 91 3.92 -13.15 -23.57
CA ASP A 91 2.74 -13.98 -23.23
C ASP A 91 1.83 -13.30 -22.20
N GLU A 92 2.37 -12.42 -21.35
CA GLU A 92 1.61 -11.71 -20.32
C GLU A 92 2.17 -10.30 -20.07
N PRO A 93 1.41 -9.39 -19.42
CA PRO A 93 1.92 -8.09 -18.96
C PRO A 93 2.88 -8.27 -17.76
N HIS A 94 4.11 -8.72 -18.04
CA HIS A 94 5.05 -9.13 -17.00
C HIS A 94 5.45 -8.03 -16.00
N LEU A 95 5.71 -6.80 -16.45
CA LEU A 95 6.07 -5.72 -15.53
C LEU A 95 4.91 -5.40 -14.55
N PRO A 96 3.67 -5.16 -15.01
CA PRO A 96 2.52 -5.02 -14.12
C PRO A 96 2.30 -6.22 -13.19
N GLN A 97 2.44 -7.45 -13.69
CA GLN A 97 2.34 -8.67 -12.87
C GLN A 97 3.41 -8.70 -11.76
N ALA A 98 4.64 -8.32 -12.07
CA ALA A 98 5.71 -8.23 -11.07
C ALA A 98 5.38 -7.18 -9.99
N ILE A 99 4.97 -5.98 -10.40
CA ILE A 99 4.59 -4.89 -9.48
C ILE A 99 3.41 -5.31 -8.61
N TRP A 100 2.38 -5.95 -9.18
CA TRP A 100 1.23 -6.44 -8.43
C TRP A 100 1.64 -7.42 -7.32
N ASN A 101 2.55 -8.35 -7.61
CA ASN A 101 3.06 -9.29 -6.61
C ASN A 101 3.83 -8.56 -5.49
N LEU A 102 4.65 -7.56 -5.82
CA LEU A 102 5.36 -6.76 -4.82
C LEU A 102 4.41 -5.93 -3.94
N MET A 103 3.37 -5.32 -4.54
CA MET A 103 2.33 -4.61 -3.78
C MET A 103 1.60 -5.54 -2.82
N CYS A 104 1.18 -6.71 -3.28
CA CYS A 104 0.50 -7.70 -2.44
C CYS A 104 1.41 -8.26 -1.35
N LEU A 105 2.72 -8.39 -1.60
CA LEU A 105 3.70 -8.77 -0.58
C LEU A 105 3.77 -7.73 0.55
N ILE A 106 3.90 -6.44 0.20
CA ILE A 106 3.94 -5.33 1.16
C ILE A 106 2.66 -5.29 2.00
N GLU A 107 1.51 -5.38 1.34
CA GLU A 107 0.19 -5.33 1.99
C GLU A 107 -0.02 -6.55 2.90
N THR A 108 0.26 -7.77 2.41
CA THR A 108 0.12 -9.01 3.19
C THR A 108 1.03 -8.98 4.41
N LYS A 109 2.29 -8.55 4.27
CA LYS A 109 3.22 -8.40 5.40
C LYS A 109 2.72 -7.37 6.41
N SER A 110 2.15 -6.26 5.95
CA SER A 110 1.55 -5.25 6.82
C SER A 110 0.34 -5.80 7.58
N MET A 111 -0.53 -6.57 6.91
CA MET A 111 -1.67 -7.24 7.53
C MET A 111 -1.24 -8.28 8.57
N ILE A 112 -0.16 -9.03 8.32
CA ILE A 112 0.44 -9.95 9.31
C ILE A 112 0.92 -9.16 10.53
N THR A 113 1.68 -8.08 10.34
CA THR A 113 2.17 -7.21 11.42
C THR A 113 1.03 -6.62 12.26
N MET A 114 -0.10 -6.29 11.62
CA MET A 114 -1.31 -5.78 12.29
C MET A 114 -2.16 -6.88 12.96
N GLY A 115 -1.78 -8.16 12.84
CA GLY A 115 -2.53 -9.29 13.38
C GLY A 115 -3.82 -9.62 12.62
N LEU A 116 -3.97 -9.14 11.39
CA LEU A 116 -5.14 -9.39 10.53
C LEU A 116 -5.03 -10.69 9.73
N LEU A 117 -3.81 -11.21 9.55
CA LEU A 117 -3.53 -12.48 8.89
C LEU A 117 -2.61 -13.37 9.74
N PRO A 118 -2.62 -14.70 9.53
CA PRO A 118 -1.75 -15.62 10.28
C PRO A 118 -0.26 -15.31 10.07
N LYS A 119 0.52 -15.36 11.16
CA LYS A 119 1.96 -15.10 11.13
C LYS A 119 2.74 -16.12 10.29
N GLU A 120 2.19 -17.32 10.14
CA GLU A 120 2.76 -18.42 9.37
C GLU A 120 2.84 -18.13 7.87
N LEU A 121 2.14 -17.08 7.40
CA LEU A 121 2.26 -16.61 6.02
C LEU A 121 3.56 -15.82 5.78
N ASP A 122 4.25 -15.32 6.82
CA ASP A 122 5.61 -14.75 6.68
C ASP A 122 6.64 -15.89 6.71
N ASP A 123 6.77 -16.57 5.57
CA ASP A 123 7.62 -17.74 5.36
C ASP A 123 8.95 -17.41 4.66
N LEU A 124 9.24 -16.12 4.48
CA LEU A 124 10.51 -15.68 3.90
C LEU A 124 11.64 -15.88 4.92
N PRO A 125 12.84 -16.32 4.48
CA PRO A 125 13.95 -16.49 5.39
C PRO A 125 14.33 -15.16 6.04
N ASN A 126 14.48 -15.18 7.37
CA ASN A 126 14.82 -14.01 8.19
C ASN A 126 16.14 -13.33 7.78
N GLU A 127 16.99 -14.01 7.01
CA GLU A 127 18.31 -13.53 6.58
C GLU A 127 18.25 -12.31 5.64
N PHE A 128 17.14 -12.07 4.94
CA PHE A 128 16.97 -10.84 4.14
C PHE A 128 16.64 -9.60 4.97
N PHE A 129 16.28 -9.77 6.24
CA PHE A 129 15.86 -8.70 7.16
C PHE A 129 16.54 -8.77 8.52
N GLN A 130 17.68 -9.44 8.63
CA GLN A 130 18.55 -9.27 9.81
C GLN A 130 19.09 -7.84 9.80
N ASN A 131 18.34 -6.94 10.44
CA ASN A 131 18.84 -5.87 11.28
C ASN A 131 17.64 -5.36 12.08
N ASP A 132 17.83 -5.21 13.39
CA ASP A 132 16.87 -4.62 14.33
C ASP A 132 16.33 -3.24 13.88
N ASP A 133 16.97 -2.65 12.86
CA ASP A 133 16.58 -1.42 12.17
C ASP A 133 15.23 -1.47 11.46
N MET A 134 14.79 -2.58 10.87
CA MET A 134 13.53 -2.60 10.10
C MET A 134 12.28 -2.61 10.99
N ALA A 135 12.34 -3.28 12.13
CA ALA A 135 11.27 -3.24 13.12
C ALA A 135 11.15 -1.83 13.75
N ASN A 136 12.29 -1.18 14.01
CA ASN A 136 12.34 0.20 14.49
C ASN A 136 11.91 1.21 13.40
N LEU A 137 12.27 0.97 12.14
CA LEU A 137 11.84 1.77 11.00
C LEU A 137 10.33 1.65 10.77
N MET A 138 9.76 0.45 10.85
CA MET A 138 8.31 0.26 10.72
C MET A 138 7.53 0.89 11.89
N LYS A 139 8.01 0.77 13.13
CA LYS A 139 7.42 1.49 14.29
C LYS A 139 7.47 3.01 14.09
N THR A 140 8.59 3.52 13.58
CA THR A 140 8.78 4.95 13.29
C THR A 140 7.90 5.43 12.13
N MET A 141 7.81 4.68 11.03
CA MET A 141 7.03 5.03 9.84
C MET A 141 5.51 4.93 10.07
N LEU A 142 5.07 4.03 10.95
CA LEU A 142 3.65 3.84 11.26
C LEU A 142 3.20 4.60 12.51
N GLY A 143 4.11 5.33 13.17
CA GLY A 143 3.79 6.18 14.32
C GLY A 143 3.37 5.43 15.58
N TYR A 144 3.75 4.16 15.72
CA TYR A 144 3.54 3.39 16.95
C TYR A 144 4.77 3.58 17.85
N SER A 145 4.60 4.30 18.95
CA SER A 145 5.60 4.43 20.03
C SER A 145 5.68 3.14 20.85
#